data_AF-A0A833G029-F1
#
_entry.id   AF-A0A833G029-F1
#
_cell.length_a   1.000
_cell.length_b   1.000
_cell.length_c   1.000
_cell.angle_alpha   90.00
_cell.angle_beta   90.00
_cell.angle_gamma   90.00
#
_symmetry.space_group_name_H-M   'P 1'
#
loop_
_entity.id
_entity.type
_entity.pdbx_description
1 polymer ?
#
loop_
_entity_poly.entity_id
_entity_poly.type
_entity_poly.pdbx_seq_one_letter_code
_entity_poly.pdbx_strand_id
1 'polypeptide(L)' 'MTQATPTTPEGQALYLQLKAKLHDVVPDVELRYKAEIAAEVNRLKVERNAVILGHNYME' A
#
# COMPACT_ATOMS: atom_id res chain seq x y z
N MET A 1 1.63 -14.58 15.97
CA MET A 1 1.59 -13.26 15.30
C MET A 1 2.18 -13.43 13.91
N THR A 2 1.36 -13.79 12.93
CA THR A 2 1.79 -14.06 11.55
C THR A 2 2.05 -12.73 10.86
N GLN A 3 3.32 -12.33 10.71
CA GLN A 3 3.65 -11.13 9.94
C GLN A 3 3.50 -11.45 8.45
N ALA A 4 2.55 -10.78 7.81
CA ALA A 4 2.20 -10.94 6.40
C ALA A 4 3.30 -10.34 5.52
N THR A 5 4.06 -11.19 4.85
CA THR A 5 4.69 -10.84 3.58
C THR A 5 3.57 -10.45 2.61
N PRO A 6 3.69 -9.38 1.79
CA PRO A 6 2.66 -9.05 0.82
C PRO A 6 2.36 -10.28 -0.04
N THR A 7 1.10 -10.71 0.01
CA THR A 7 0.66 -12.00 -0.55
C THR A 7 0.49 -11.98 -2.07
N THR A 8 0.50 -10.77 -2.66
CA THR A 8 0.32 -10.55 -4.10
C THR A 8 1.57 -9.95 -4.76
N PRO A 9 1.86 -10.28 -6.04
CA PRO A 9 2.95 -9.67 -6.80
C PRO A 9 2.87 -8.14 -6.87
N GLU A 10 1.66 -7.59 -6.98
CA GLU A 10 1.39 -6.16 -7.03
C GLU A 10 1.72 -5.49 -5.69
N GLY A 11 1.36 -6.14 -4.57
CA GLY A 11 1.71 -5.69 -3.23
C GLY A 11 3.23 -5.69 -3.00
N GLN A 12 3.93 -6.72 -3.47
CA GLN A 12 5.39 -6.80 -3.38
C GLN A 12 6.07 -5.70 -4.21
N ALA A 13 5.61 -5.46 -5.44
CA ALA A 13 6.13 -4.39 -6.30
C ALA A 13 5.88 -3.01 -5.67
N LEU A 14 4.69 -2.77 -5.10
CA LEU A 14 4.36 -1.52 -4.45
C LEU A 14 5.15 -1.33 -3.15
N TYR A 15 5.39 -2.40 -2.39
CA TYR A 15 6.25 -2.36 -1.20
C TYR A 15 7.68 -1.91 -1.55
N LEU A 16 8.28 -2.45 -2.62
CA LEU A 16 9.62 -2.02 -3.04
C LEU A 16 9.66 -0.55 -3.42
N GLN A 17 8.62 -0.05 -4.11
CA GLN A 17 8.49 1.37 -4.44
C GLN A 17 8.33 2.27 -3.21
N LEU A 18 7.48 1.85 -2.25
CA LEU A 18 7.26 2.59 -1.01
C LEU A 18 8.52 2.56 -0.14
N LYS A 19 9.20 1.43 -0.03
CA LYS A 19 10.47 1.30 0.68
C LYS A 19 11.54 2.23 0.12
N ALA A 20 11.70 2.27 -1.21
CA ALA A 20 12.66 3.17 -1.85
C ALA A 20 12.40 4.65 -1.52
N LYS A 21 11.16 5.05 -1.23
CA LYS A 21 10.76 6.45 -1.00
C LYS A 21 10.56 6.83 0.47
N LEU A 22 10.19 5.88 1.32
CA LEU A 22 9.66 6.14 2.66
C LEU A 22 10.36 5.34 3.76
N HIS A 23 11.40 4.55 3.45
CA HIS A 23 12.09 3.74 4.46
C HIS A 23 12.68 4.54 5.63
N ASP A 24 13.02 5.81 5.43
CA ASP A 24 13.57 6.67 6.48
C ASP A 24 12.51 7.20 7.46
N VAL A 25 11.24 7.21 7.05
CA VAL A 25 10.14 7.87 7.78
C VAL A 25 9.07 6.90 8.25
N VAL A 26 8.91 5.76 7.58
CA VAL A 26 7.88 4.76 7.89
C VAL A 26 8.54 3.40 8.11
N PRO A 27 8.23 2.70 9.22
CA PRO A 27 8.75 1.36 9.51
C PRO A 27 8.45 0.32 8.41
N ASP A 28 9.36 -0.64 8.21
CA ASP A 28 9.25 -1.68 7.17
C ASP A 28 7.94 -2.49 7.27
N VAL A 29 7.48 -2.77 8.49
CA VAL A 29 6.21 -3.48 8.74
C VAL A 29 5.00 -2.68 8.26
N GLU A 30 4.99 -1.37 8.50
CA GLU A 30 3.91 -0.49 8.03
C GLU A 30 3.92 -0.36 6.51
N LEU A 31 5.11 -0.28 5.90
CA LEU A 31 5.25 -0.24 4.44
C LEU A 31 4.66 -1.49 3.78
N ARG A 32 4.89 -2.68 4.34
CA ARG A 32 4.32 -3.93 3.81
C ARG A 32 2.80 -3.93 3.87
N TYR A 33 2.25 -3.57 5.04
CA TYR A 33 0.82 -3.53 5.24
C TYR A 33 0.12 -2.50 4.35
N LYS A 34 0.66 -1.28 4.27
CA LYS A 34 0.13 -0.22 3.39
C LYS A 34 0.26 -0.59 1.92
N ALA A 35 1.33 -1.28 1.51
CA ALA A 35 1.50 -1.73 0.13
C ALA A 35 0.43 -2.75 -0.30
N GLU A 36 0.13 -3.72 0.56
CA GLU A 36 -0.89 -4.74 0.26
C GLU A 36 -2.27 -4.10 0.09
N ILE A 37 -2.66 -3.22 1.02
CA ILE A 37 -3.94 -2.50 0.95
C ILE A 37 -3.98 -1.58 -0.27
N ALA A 38 -2.92 -0.83 -0.54
CA ALA A 38 -2.90 0.10 -1.67
C ALA A 38 -2.93 -0.63 -3.02
N ALA A 39 -2.32 -1.82 -3.12
CA ALA A 39 -2.42 -2.67 -4.31
C ALA A 39 -3.87 -3.12 -4.53
N GLU A 40 -4.55 -3.58 -3.48
CA GLU A 40 -5.96 -3.99 -3.57
C GLU A 40 -6.88 -2.80 -3.90
N VAL A 41 -6.70 -1.66 -3.25
CA VAL A 41 -7.45 -0.44 -3.56
C VAL A 41 -7.26 -0.03 -5.02
N ASN A 42 -6.04 -0.10 -5.55
CA ASN A 42 -5.80 0.21 -6.96
C ASN A 42 -6.48 -0.79 -7.91
N ARG A 43 -6.53 -2.08 -7.56
CA ARG A 43 -7.27 -3.09 -8.32
C ARG A 43 -8.77 -2.78 -8.34
N LEU A 44 -9.35 -2.55 -7.16
CA LEU A 44 -10.78 -2.23 -7.01
C LEU A 44 -11.14 -0.91 -7.68
N LYS A 45 -10.20 0.06 -7.70
CA LYS A 45 -10.36 1.35 -8.39
C LYS A 45 -10.55 1.17 -9.89
N VAL A 46 -9.76 0.30 -10.51
CA VAL A 46 -9.90 -0.03 -11.94
C VAL A 46 -11.18 -0.82 -12.18
N GLU A 47 -11.46 -1.84 -11.36
CA GLU A 47 -12.65 -2.69 -11.49
C GLU A 47 -13.96 -1.89 -11.41
N ARG A 48 -14.03 -0.90 -10.51
CA ARG A 48 -15.23 -0.08 -10.27
C ARG A 48 -15.22 1.25 -11.01
N ASN A 49 -14.20 1.54 -11.80
CA ASN A 49 -13.96 2.85 -12.41
C ASN A 49 -14.07 4.00 -11.36
N ALA A 50 -13.51 3.76 -10.18
CA ALA A 50 -13.60 4.67 -9.04
C ALA A 50 -12.47 5.71 -9.06
N VAL A 51 -12.68 6.82 -8.37
CA VAL A 51 -11.68 7.86 -8.14
C VAL A 51 -11.33 7.90 -6.66
N ILE A 52 -10.04 7.99 -6.33
CA ILE A 52 -9.59 8.17 -4.95
C ILE A 52 -9.73 9.65 -4.61
N LEU A 53 -10.65 9.98 -3.70
CA LEU A 53 -10.75 11.32 -3.14
C LEU A 53 -9.72 11.47 -2.02
N GLY A 54 -8.67 12.23 -2.27
CA GLY A 54 -7.69 12.59 -1.25
C GLY A 54 -8.25 13.65 -0.31
N HIS A 55 -9.06 13.27 0.66
CA HIS A 55 -9.28 14.11 1.84
C HIS A 55 -8.17 13.78 2.85
N ASN A 56 -7.17 14.65 2.93
CA ASN A 56 -6.17 14.60 3.99
C ASN A 56 -6.83 15.08 5.29
N TYR A 57 -7.64 14.24 5.93
CA TYR A 57 -7.98 14.43 7.33
C TYR A 57 -6.74 14.05 8.15
N MET A 58 -5.92 15.05 8.43
CA MET A 58 -5.08 15.06 9.63
C MET A 58 -5.90 15.76 10.71
N GLU A 59 -6.72 15.02 11.44
CA GLU A 59 -7.16 15.46 12.77
C GLU A 59 -6.23 14.84 13.81
#